data_AF-E6PQH2-F1
#
_entry.id   AF-E6PQH2-F1
#
_cell.length_a   1.000
_cell.length_b   1.000
_cell.length_c   1.000
_cell.angle_alpha   90.00
_cell.angle_beta   90.00
_cell.angle_gamma   90.00
#
_symmetry.space_group_name_H-M   'P 1'
#
loop_
_entity.id
_entity.type
_entity.pdbx_description
1 polymer ?
#
loop_
_entity_poly.entity_id
_entity_poly.type
_entity_poly.pdbx_seq_one_letter_code
_entity_poly.pdbx_strand_id
1 'polypeptide(L)'
;MRNHMSNSPISAASATYRKAVNGIAEALDQEPNHSSRPSLDFEAALEGIPDAIKSRAIEWYIRGIKRGMAKATDLMAEQKIYVQEGTVYAPKTIKVKVRTKLSGGEWERQEIIVKSNEIGFE
;
A
#
# COMPACT_ATOMS: atom_id res chain seq x y z
N MET A 1 -20.57 21.26 41.25
CA MET A 1 -20.71 19.79 41.45
C MET A 1 -19.93 19.09 40.34
N ARG A 2 -18.93 18.28 40.69
CA ARG A 2 -18.11 17.53 39.71
C ARG A 2 -18.95 16.38 39.16
N ASN A 3 -19.08 16.29 37.84
CA ASN A 3 -19.76 15.21 37.15
C ASN A 3 -19.13 13.87 37.53
N HIS A 4 -19.96 12.95 38.03
CA HIS A 4 -19.61 11.55 38.21
C HIS A 4 -19.30 10.95 36.83
N MET A 5 -18.04 10.63 36.55
CA MET A 5 -17.70 9.72 35.45
C MET A 5 -18.44 8.41 35.69
N SER A 6 -19.35 8.07 34.78
CA SER A 6 -20.12 6.83 34.80
C SER A 6 -19.22 5.64 34.49
N ASN A 7 -18.59 5.08 35.52
CA ASN A 7 -17.86 3.81 35.48
C ASN A 7 -18.83 2.61 35.41
N SER A 8 -19.69 2.57 34.38
CA SER A 8 -20.52 1.39 34.12
C SER A 8 -19.78 0.40 33.20
N PRO A 9 -19.97 -0.92 33.38
CA PRO A 9 -19.39 -1.93 32.48
C PRO A 9 -19.70 -1.69 31.00
N ILE A 10 -20.88 -1.13 30.71
CA ILE A 10 -21.33 -0.78 29.36
C ILE A 10 -20.48 0.37 28.77
N SER A 11 -20.14 1.37 29.57
CA SER A 11 -19.24 2.47 29.19
C SER A 11 -17.84 1.95 28.87
N ALA A 12 -17.31 1.04 29.70
CA ALA A 12 -16.01 0.42 29.49
C ALA A 12 -15.96 -0.46 28.22
N ALA A 13 -17.00 -1.25 27.97
CA ALA A 13 -17.13 -2.06 26.75
C ALA A 13 -17.22 -1.17 25.50
N SER A 14 -18.02 -0.10 25.56
CA SER A 14 -18.15 0.87 24.46
C SER A 14 -16.82 1.54 24.13
N ALA A 15 -16.05 1.95 25.14
CA ALA A 15 -14.73 2.54 24.95
C ALA A 15 -13.74 1.55 24.31
N THR A 16 -13.81 0.27 24.71
CA THR A 16 -12.99 -0.80 24.11
C THR A 16 -13.27 -0.97 22.63
N TYR A 17 -14.56 -1.05 22.23
CA TYR A 17 -14.93 -1.16 20.82
C TYR A 17 -14.46 0.04 20.01
N ARG A 18 -14.65 1.27 20.53
CA ARG A 18 -14.16 2.48 19.85
C ARG A 18 -12.65 2.47 19.66
N LYS A 19 -11.89 2.02 20.66
CA LYS A 19 -10.44 1.86 20.55
C LYS A 19 -10.05 0.83 19.49
N ALA A 20 -10.78 -0.29 19.41
CA ALA A 20 -10.56 -1.32 18.39
C ALA A 20 -10.83 -0.78 16.98
N VAL A 21 -11.96 -0.09 16.78
CA VAL A 21 -12.32 0.57 15.50
C VAL A 21 -11.24 1.57 15.09
N ASN A 22 -10.76 2.39 16.02
CA ASN A 22 -9.67 3.34 15.73
C ASN A 22 -8.39 2.62 15.27
N GLY A 23 -8.02 1.52 15.92
CA GLY A 23 -6.83 0.74 15.53
C GLY A 23 -6.98 0.10 14.14
N ILE A 24 -8.17 -0.39 13.80
CA ILE A 24 -8.45 -0.92 12.45
C ILE A 24 -8.36 0.21 11.41
N ALA A 25 -8.99 1.35 11.68
CA ALA A 25 -8.98 2.50 10.78
C ALA A 25 -7.56 3.03 10.53
N GLU A 26 -6.74 3.16 11.58
CA GLU A 26 -5.33 3.56 11.48
C GLU A 26 -4.51 2.56 10.64
N ALA A 27 -4.68 1.26 10.86
CA ALA A 27 -3.96 0.23 10.10
C ALA A 27 -4.32 0.23 8.60
N LEU A 28 -5.57 0.60 8.28
CA LEU A 28 -6.09 0.69 6.92
C LEU A 28 -5.91 2.08 6.27
N ASP A 29 -5.39 3.07 7.01
CA ASP A 29 -5.29 4.47 6.57
C ASP A 29 -6.66 5.06 6.17
N GLN A 30 -7.67 4.83 7.03
CA GLN A 30 -9.06 5.26 6.84
C GLN A 30 -9.55 6.07 8.05
N GLU A 31 -10.61 6.88 7.86
CA GLU A 31 -11.26 7.55 8.97
C GLU A 31 -12.16 6.58 9.76
N PRO A 32 -12.06 6.54 11.10
CA PRO A 32 -12.91 5.68 11.91
C PRO A 32 -14.35 6.22 11.96
N ASN A 33 -15.32 5.35 11.70
CA ASN A 33 -16.74 5.67 11.87
C ASN A 33 -17.21 5.29 13.27
N HIS A 34 -17.91 6.21 13.94
CA HIS A 34 -18.41 6.02 15.30
C HIS A 34 -19.88 6.40 15.37
N SER A 35 -20.74 5.42 15.67
CA SER A 35 -22.15 5.62 15.91
C SER A 35 -22.49 5.55 17.41
N SER A 36 -23.78 5.51 17.72
CA SER A 36 -24.29 5.21 19.06
C SER A 36 -24.20 3.72 19.40
N ARG A 37 -23.77 2.85 18.47
CA ARG A 37 -23.69 1.39 18.62
C ARG A 37 -22.27 0.88 18.32
N PRO A 38 -21.32 1.01 19.27
CA PRO A 38 -19.91 0.68 19.04
C PRO A 38 -19.63 -0.77 18.60
N SER A 39 -20.49 -1.72 18.97
CA SER A 39 -20.34 -3.12 18.53
C SER A 39 -20.61 -3.28 17.03
N LEU A 40 -21.60 -2.56 16.48
CA LEU A 40 -21.91 -2.59 15.05
C LEU A 40 -20.83 -1.86 14.25
N ASP A 41 -20.29 -0.76 14.80
CA ASP A 41 -19.18 -0.06 14.17
C ASP A 41 -17.95 -0.97 14.04
N PHE A 42 -17.70 -1.81 15.06
CA PHE A 42 -16.63 -2.81 15.03
C PHE A 42 -16.86 -3.90 13.99
N GLU A 43 -18.07 -4.47 13.92
CA GLU A 43 -18.43 -5.47 12.90
C GLU A 43 -18.28 -4.92 11.48
N ALA A 44 -18.81 -3.70 11.23
CA ALA A 44 -18.67 -3.03 9.95
C ALA A 44 -17.20 -2.75 9.59
N ALA A 45 -16.38 -2.36 10.56
CA ALA A 45 -14.95 -2.15 10.34
C ALA A 45 -14.24 -3.46 9.94
N LEU A 46 -14.61 -4.61 10.54
CA LEU A 46 -14.06 -5.91 10.16
C LEU A 46 -14.47 -6.33 8.74
N GLU A 47 -15.73 -6.12 8.38
CA GLU A 47 -16.26 -6.42 7.04
C GLU A 47 -15.58 -5.60 5.94
N GLY A 48 -15.16 -4.36 6.24
CA GLY A 48 -14.46 -3.49 5.30
C GLY A 48 -12.98 -3.83 5.05
N ILE A 49 -12.36 -4.67 5.87
CA ILE A 49 -10.92 -5.02 5.77
C ILE A 49 -10.54 -5.56 4.38
N PRO A 50 -11.25 -6.56 3.80
CA PRO A 50 -10.87 -7.14 2.51
C PRO A 50 -10.87 -6.12 1.38
N ASP A 51 -11.87 -5.24 1.33
CA ASP A 51 -11.97 -4.21 0.28
C ASP A 51 -10.91 -3.12 0.42
N ALA A 52 -10.57 -2.73 1.66
CA ALA A 52 -9.47 -1.82 1.93
C ALA A 52 -8.12 -2.40 1.47
N ILE A 53 -7.85 -3.67 1.79
CA ILE A 53 -6.64 -4.38 1.34
C ILE A 53 -6.59 -4.45 -0.19
N LYS A 54 -7.71 -4.80 -0.83
CA LYS A 54 -7.81 -4.86 -2.30
C LYS A 54 -7.52 -3.51 -2.94
N SER A 55 -8.11 -2.44 -2.41
CA SER A 55 -7.90 -1.07 -2.90
C SER A 55 -6.43 -0.65 -2.80
N ARG A 56 -5.79 -0.94 -1.66
CA ARG A 56 -4.36 -0.67 -1.45
C ARG A 56 -3.47 -1.48 -2.39
N ALA A 57 -3.79 -2.75 -2.64
CA ALA A 57 -3.07 -3.58 -3.59
C ALA A 57 -3.14 -3.02 -5.03
N ILE A 58 -4.33 -2.59 -5.45
CA ILE A 58 -4.54 -1.93 -6.75
C ILE A 58 -3.71 -0.63 -6.83
N GLU A 59 -3.70 0.18 -5.78
CA GLU A 59 -2.92 1.41 -5.75
C GLU A 59 -1.41 1.14 -5.92
N TRP A 60 -0.88 0.16 -5.19
CA TRP A 60 0.53 -0.26 -5.33
C TRP A 60 0.83 -0.78 -6.74
N TYR A 61 -0.09 -1.54 -7.33
CA TYR A 61 0.04 -2.03 -8.70
C TYR A 61 0.11 -0.87 -9.71
N ILE A 62 -0.80 0.11 -9.60
CA ILE A 62 -0.80 1.33 -10.44
C ILE A 62 0.51 2.10 -10.26
N ARG A 63 0.98 2.28 -9.02
CA ARG A 63 2.28 2.93 -8.74
C ARG A 63 3.44 2.16 -9.38
N GLY A 64 3.40 0.83 -9.34
CA GLY A 64 4.36 -0.06 -10.00
C GLY A 64 4.42 0.16 -11.51
N ILE A 65 3.25 0.18 -12.18
CA ILE A 65 3.14 0.44 -13.62
C ILE A 65 3.73 1.82 -13.96
N LYS A 66 3.29 2.88 -13.26
CA LYS A 66 3.78 4.25 -13.51
C LYS A 66 5.30 4.36 -13.38
N ARG A 67 5.89 3.73 -12.34
CA ARG A 67 7.33 3.69 -12.15
C ARG A 67 8.05 2.87 -13.22
N GLY A 68 7.46 1.74 -13.65
CA GLY A 68 7.98 0.91 -14.73
C GLY A 68 8.04 1.68 -16.05
N MET A 69 6.97 2.40 -16.41
CA MET A 69 6.94 3.26 -17.59
C MET A 69 7.99 4.37 -17.53
N ALA A 70 8.07 5.09 -16.40
CA ALA A 70 9.09 6.12 -16.21
C ALA A 70 10.51 5.55 -16.38
N LYS A 71 10.77 4.37 -15.78
CA LYS A 71 12.08 3.74 -15.91
C LYS A 71 12.38 3.31 -17.35
N ALA A 72 11.39 2.81 -18.09
CA ALA A 72 11.56 2.48 -19.50
C ALA A 72 11.91 3.74 -20.31
N THR A 73 11.23 4.86 -20.07
CA THR A 73 11.54 6.15 -20.70
C THR A 73 12.95 6.61 -20.37
N ASP A 74 13.39 6.51 -19.11
CA ASP A 74 14.77 6.83 -18.72
C ASP A 74 15.79 5.96 -19.46
N LEU A 75 15.53 4.65 -19.58
CA LEU A 75 16.42 3.73 -20.29
C LEU A 75 16.53 4.05 -21.78
N MET A 76 15.44 4.53 -22.40
CA MET A 76 15.47 4.99 -23.79
C MET A 76 16.22 6.32 -23.93
N ALA A 77 15.99 7.27 -23.02
CA ALA A 77 16.71 8.54 -23.00
C ALA A 77 18.22 8.36 -22.79
N GLU A 78 18.61 7.39 -21.95
CA GLU A 78 20.00 6.98 -21.71
C GLU A 78 20.58 6.09 -22.84
N GLN A 79 19.82 5.82 -23.91
CA GLN A 79 20.18 4.92 -25.02
C GLN A 79 20.56 3.50 -24.59
N LYS A 80 20.10 3.04 -23.42
CA LYS A 80 20.24 1.65 -22.99
C LYS A 80 19.24 0.75 -23.71
N ILE A 81 18.04 1.26 -23.95
CA ILE A 81 17.07 0.66 -24.87
C ILE A 81 17.02 1.57 -26.10
N TYR A 82 17.23 1.01 -27.28
CA TYR A 82 17.30 1.81 -28.51
C TYR A 82 16.77 1.03 -29.71
N VAL A 83 16.40 1.77 -30.75
CA VAL A 83 15.95 1.18 -32.01
C VAL A 83 17.08 1.29 -33.04
N GLN A 84 17.44 0.17 -33.66
CA GLN A 84 18.37 0.13 -34.78
C GLN A 84 17.77 -0.79 -35.86
N GLU A 85 17.68 -0.28 -37.09
CA GLU A 85 17.15 -1.03 -38.24
C GLU A 85 15.74 -1.62 -38.00
N GLY A 86 14.89 -0.90 -37.25
CA GLY A 86 13.54 -1.35 -36.90
C GLY A 86 13.48 -2.40 -35.78
N THR A 87 14.62 -2.81 -35.23
CA THR A 87 14.73 -3.74 -34.11
C THR A 87 14.98 -2.99 -32.81
N VAL A 88 14.27 -3.35 -31.74
CA VAL A 88 14.48 -2.77 -30.41
C VAL A 88 15.50 -3.60 -29.64
N TYR A 89 16.60 -2.97 -29.24
CA TYR A 89 17.67 -3.59 -28.47
C TYR A 89 17.59 -3.17 -27.01
N ALA A 90 17.95 -4.10 -26.12
CA ALA A 90 18.06 -3.89 -24.69
C ALA A 90 19.31 -4.61 -24.14
N PRO A 91 19.89 -4.18 -23.01
CA PRO A 91 20.92 -4.95 -22.33
C PRO A 91 20.36 -6.31 -21.89
N LYS A 92 21.19 -7.34 -21.69
CA LYS A 92 20.70 -8.66 -21.21
C LYS A 92 20.04 -8.59 -19.83
N THR A 93 20.49 -7.67 -18.99
CA THR A 93 19.96 -7.46 -17.65
C THR A 93 19.82 -5.97 -17.35
N ILE A 94 18.77 -5.62 -16.61
CA ILE A 94 18.45 -4.28 -16.17
C ILE A 94 18.46 -4.29 -14.64
N LYS A 95 19.32 -3.45 -14.06
CA LYS A 95 19.38 -3.26 -12.61
C LYS A 95 18.40 -2.16 -12.19
N VAL A 96 17.46 -2.50 -11.32
CA VAL A 96 16.50 -1.57 -10.75
C VAL A 96 16.76 -1.44 -9.26
N LYS A 97 17.18 -0.24 -8.85
CA LYS A 97 17.35 0.09 -7.43
C LYS A 97 16.05 0.72 -6.93
N VAL A 98 15.41 0.07 -5.97
CA VAL A 98 14.19 0.57 -5.34
C VAL A 98 14.42 0.80 -3.86
N ARG A 99 13.69 1.76 -3.31
CA ARG A 99 13.58 1.96 -1.86
C ARG A 99 12.17 1.61 -1.44
N THR A 100 12.06 0.73 -0.46
CA THR A 100 10.78 0.24 0.07
C THR A 100 10.74 0.48 1.57
N LYS A 101 9.60 0.92 2.08
CA LYS A 101 9.30 0.99 3.51
C LYS A 101 8.02 0.23 3.73
N LEU A 102 8.11 -0.90 4.43
CA LEU A 102 6.94 -1.66 4.84
C LEU A 102 6.37 -1.06 6.14
N SER A 103 5.11 -1.39 6.45
CA SER A 103 4.46 -0.89 7.66
C SER A 103 5.27 -1.29 8.90
N GLY A 104 5.53 -0.33 9.79
CA GLY A 104 6.34 -0.54 11.00
C GLY A 104 7.85 -0.73 10.79
N GLY A 105 8.34 -0.69 9.54
CA GLY A 105 9.75 -0.87 9.21
C GLY A 105 10.46 0.43 8.81
N GLU A 106 11.78 0.33 8.63
CA GLU A 106 12.62 1.40 8.11
C GLU A 106 12.67 1.40 6.57
N TRP A 107 13.22 2.47 5.99
CA TRP A 107 13.49 2.50 4.55
C TRP A 107 14.65 1.57 4.19
N GLU A 108 14.35 0.55 3.42
CA GLU A 108 15.34 -0.39 2.91
C GLU A 108 15.60 -0.17 1.42
N ARG A 109 16.86 -0.35 1.01
CA ARG A 109 17.27 -0.34 -0.39
C ARG A 109 17.30 -1.77 -0.89
N GLN A 110 16.65 -2.00 -2.03
CA GLN A 110 16.73 -3.28 -2.73
C GLN A 110 17.26 -3.07 -4.15
N GLU A 111 18.11 -3.98 -4.60
CA GLU A 111 18.56 -4.07 -5.99
C GLU A 111 17.90 -5.30 -6.62
N ILE A 112 17.07 -5.05 -7.63
CA ILE A 112 16.38 -6.08 -8.40
C ILE A 112 17.08 -6.17 -9.75
N ILE A 113 17.45 -7.39 -10.14
CA ILE A 113 18.01 -7.68 -11.47
C ILE A 113 16.91 -8.28 -12.30
N VAL A 114 16.47 -7.56 -13.32
CA VAL A 114 15.47 -8.02 -14.29
C VAL A 114 16.19 -8.51 -15.53
N LYS A 115 15.89 -9.71 -16.01
CA LYS A 115 16.40 -10.17 -17.29
C LYS A 115 15.50 -9.62 -18.40
N SER A 116 16.08 -9.19 -19.51
CA SER A 116 15.27 -8.51 -20.55
C SER A 116 14.27 -9.45 -21.23
N ASN A 117 14.51 -10.76 -21.20
CA ASN A 117 13.53 -11.76 -21.65
C ASN A 117 12.29 -11.88 -20.75
N GLU A 118 12.37 -11.49 -19.47
CA GLU A 118 11.21 -11.45 -18.57
C GLU A 118 10.26 -10.30 -18.90
N ILE A 119 10.72 -9.33 -19.71
CA ILE A 119 9.94 -8.16 -20.13
C ILE A 119 9.75 -8.09 -21.65
N GLY A 120 9.98 -9.21 -22.35
CA GLY A 120 9.62 -9.39 -23.76
C GLY A 120 10.71 -9.10 -24.80
N PHE A 121 11.98 -8.94 -24.40
CA PHE A 121 13.10 -8.88 -25.35
C PHE A 121 13.66 -10.29 -25.63
N GLU A 122 13.99 -10.59 -26.88
CA GLU A 122 14.68 -11.83 -27.26
C GLU A 122 16.21 -11.74 -27.09
#